data_AF-A0A0R2B339-F1
#
_entry.id   AF-A0A0R2B339-F1
#
_cell.length_a   1.000
_cell.length_b   1.000
_cell.length_c   1.000
_cell.angle_alpha   90.00
_cell.angle_beta   90.00
_cell.angle_gamma   90.00
#
_symmetry.space_group_name_H-M   'P 1'
#
loop_
_entity.id
_entity.type
_entity.pdbx_description
1 polymer ?
#
loop_
_entity_poly.entity_id
_entity_poly.type
_entity_poly.pdbx_seq_one_letter_code
_entity_poly.pdbx_strand_id
1 'polypeptide(L)'
;MYIMGVLNKSLLEEDMNWKEFQEQSRLTEKEYRNVSNKLAHVGSFAYWPKPESNSTPLGRYKSAAEDLIVDSEHFSAHLEPCLNKSVILLGLNFGVPAAIKAKINAVHHDSAKILEIWQSMNYMSNQYGKKYGQKSLNHRNLQMRHDYIHGAYMTDFFKYPLDDTKFVATGLPTSTAAELFKEYKGASRRELVSHNADGLVHELVDILEVPRHFVIVSMHTSLKPKYIQKAIKERFAHAGHQVEIIDSMPHYQARKTKEEFKEAYKSVNTQIAAYVSAW
;
A
#
# COMPACT_ATOMS: atom_id res chain seq x y z
N MET A 1 -17.30 41.71 32.34
CA MET A 1 -18.09 40.59 31.79
C MET A 1 -17.17 39.81 30.84
N TYR A 2 -16.44 38.82 31.36
CA TYR A 2 -15.53 37.99 30.58
C TYR A 2 -16.29 36.75 30.11
N ILE A 3 -16.49 36.62 28.81
CA ILE A 3 -16.99 35.40 28.19
C ILE A 3 -15.80 34.45 28.13
N MET A 4 -15.65 33.61 29.17
CA MET A 4 -14.77 32.45 29.15
C MET A 4 -15.37 31.46 28.14
N GLY A 5 -14.73 31.40 26.98
CA GLY A 5 -15.05 30.46 25.92
C GLY A 5 -15.05 29.04 26.44
N VAL A 6 -16.14 28.34 26.15
CA VAL A 6 -16.26 26.89 26.24
C VAL A 6 -15.15 26.29 25.39
N LEU A 7 -14.05 25.87 26.03
CA LEU A 7 -13.03 25.04 25.42
C LEU A 7 -13.69 23.71 25.06
N ASN A 8 -13.86 23.52 23.75
CA ASN A 8 -14.30 22.28 23.10
C ASN A 8 -13.44 21.11 23.62
N LYS A 9 -14.02 20.32 24.54
CA LYS A 9 -13.46 19.04 25.00
C LYS A 9 -13.37 17.99 23.87
N SER A 10 -13.98 18.22 22.71
CA SER A 10 -14.00 17.29 21.58
C SER A 10 -12.70 17.23 20.77
N LEU A 11 -11.70 18.07 21.06
CA LEU A 11 -10.42 18.11 20.33
C LEU A 11 -9.30 17.28 20.97
N LEU A 12 -9.51 16.75 22.18
CA LEU A 12 -8.51 15.93 22.88
C LEU A 12 -8.69 14.43 22.64
N GLU A 13 -9.89 13.98 22.26
CA GLU A 13 -10.15 12.56 21.94
C GLU A 13 -9.57 12.17 20.57
N GLU A 14 -9.48 13.10 19.61
CA GLU A 14 -8.93 12.83 18.27
C GLU A 14 -7.38 12.66 18.28
N ASP A 15 -6.66 13.31 19.21
CA ASP A 15 -5.19 13.25 19.30
C ASP A 15 -4.69 11.93 19.94
N MET A 16 -5.52 11.28 20.78
CA MET A 16 -5.15 10.07 21.52
C MET A 16 -5.20 8.83 20.61
N ASN A 17 -6.24 8.71 19.79
CA ASN A 17 -6.43 7.58 18.88
C ASN A 17 -5.30 7.47 17.82
N TRP A 18 -4.84 8.60 17.25
CA TRP A 18 -3.76 8.56 16.26
C TRP A 18 -2.42 8.05 16.83
N LYS A 19 -2.06 8.49 18.04
CA LYS A 19 -0.79 8.07 18.66
C LYS A 19 -0.83 6.59 19.01
N GLU A 20 -1.92 6.13 19.60
CA GLU A 20 -2.14 4.70 19.88
C GLU A 20 -2.11 3.88 18.59
N PHE A 21 -2.78 4.36 17.53
CA PHE A 21 -2.70 3.74 16.21
C PHE A 21 -1.25 3.66 15.73
N GLN A 22 -0.49 4.76 15.78
CA GLN A 22 0.92 4.78 15.33
C GLN A 22 1.81 3.84 16.13
N GLU A 23 1.58 3.70 17.43
CA GLU A 23 2.34 2.76 18.27
C GLU A 23 2.00 1.30 17.95
N GLN A 24 0.72 0.98 17.75
CA GLN A 24 0.26 -0.38 17.47
C GLN A 24 0.47 -0.81 16.02
N SER A 25 0.50 0.14 15.09
CA SER A 25 0.62 -0.08 13.65
C SER A 25 2.05 0.00 13.12
N ARG A 26 3.01 0.39 13.98
CA ARG A 26 4.40 0.61 13.59
C ARG A 26 5.01 -0.64 12.96
N LEU A 27 5.74 -0.43 11.88
CA LEU A 27 6.54 -1.48 11.25
C LEU A 27 7.87 -1.62 11.99
N THR A 28 8.18 -2.81 12.50
CA THR A 28 9.48 -3.08 13.13
C THR A 28 10.56 -3.34 12.08
N GLU A 29 11.84 -3.27 12.48
CA GLU A 29 12.94 -3.58 11.56
C GLU A 29 12.83 -5.02 11.03
N LYS A 30 12.47 -5.98 11.89
CA LYS A 30 12.31 -7.39 11.50
C LYS A 30 11.28 -7.53 10.37
N GLU A 31 10.13 -6.89 10.52
CA GLU A 31 9.04 -6.93 9.53
C GLU A 31 9.45 -6.22 8.24
N TYR A 32 10.10 -5.06 8.35
CA TYR A 32 10.69 -4.37 7.22
C TYR A 32 11.67 -5.28 6.46
N ARG A 33 12.56 -6.00 7.16
CA ARG A 33 13.52 -6.93 6.55
C ARG A 33 12.82 -8.13 5.91
N ASN A 34 11.75 -8.66 6.51
CA ASN A 34 10.94 -9.73 5.92
C ASN A 34 10.38 -9.32 4.56
N VAL A 35 9.76 -8.13 4.50
CA VAL A 35 9.22 -7.55 3.27
C VAL A 35 10.32 -7.26 2.26
N SER A 36 11.40 -6.61 2.70
CA SER A 36 12.54 -6.28 1.84
C SER A 36 13.16 -7.53 1.20
N ASN A 37 13.31 -8.62 1.96
CA ASN A 37 13.92 -9.84 1.44
C ASN A 37 13.01 -10.61 0.47
N LYS A 38 11.68 -10.56 0.68
CA LYS A 38 10.73 -11.41 -0.07
C LYS A 38 9.95 -10.69 -1.15
N LEU A 39 9.73 -9.39 -0.99
CA LEU A 39 8.73 -8.61 -1.71
C LEU A 39 9.24 -7.25 -2.21
N ALA A 40 10.53 -6.94 -2.06
CA ALA A 40 11.14 -5.66 -2.48
C ALA A 40 10.86 -5.25 -3.93
N HIS A 41 10.53 -6.20 -4.80
CA HIS A 41 10.22 -5.97 -6.20
C HIS A 41 8.75 -5.62 -6.47
N VAL A 42 7.83 -6.02 -5.58
CA VAL A 42 6.37 -5.89 -5.73
C VAL A 42 5.69 -5.08 -4.63
N GLY A 43 6.38 -4.83 -3.53
CA GLY A 43 5.92 -4.07 -2.38
C GLY A 43 6.74 -2.78 -2.19
N SER A 44 6.11 -1.76 -1.61
CA SER A 44 6.74 -0.49 -1.26
C SER A 44 5.99 0.15 -0.09
N PHE A 45 6.42 1.33 0.34
CA PHE A 45 5.70 2.15 1.32
C PHE A 45 5.31 3.49 0.73
N ALA A 46 4.16 4.01 1.17
CA ALA A 46 3.66 5.34 0.86
C ALA A 46 4.41 6.40 1.68
N TYR A 47 5.73 6.51 1.52
CA TYR A 47 6.57 7.39 2.33
C TYR A 47 6.98 8.65 1.57
N TRP A 48 6.90 9.81 2.21
CA TRP A 48 7.42 11.07 1.68
C TRP A 48 8.03 11.89 2.82
N PRO A 49 9.35 12.16 2.80
CA PRO A 49 9.98 12.92 3.87
C PRO A 49 9.38 14.34 3.93
N LYS A 50 9.31 14.90 5.15
CA LYS A 50 8.91 16.30 5.34
C LYS A 50 9.88 17.20 4.56
N PRO A 51 9.40 18.22 3.83
CA PRO A 51 10.30 19.19 3.23
C PRO A 51 11.09 19.89 4.33
N GLU A 52 12.41 19.96 4.20
CA GLU A 52 13.22 20.80 5.06
C GLU A 52 12.76 22.26 4.93
N SER A 53 12.66 22.96 6.06
CA SER A 53 12.12 24.33 6.18
C SER A 53 12.84 25.38 5.31
N ASN A 54 14.03 25.05 4.80
CA ASN A 54 14.86 25.93 3.97
C ASN A 54 14.78 25.61 2.47
N SER A 55 13.92 24.67 2.06
CA SER A 55 13.69 24.38 0.64
C SER A 55 12.85 25.50 0.00
N THR A 56 13.43 26.17 -1.01
CA THR A 56 12.85 27.38 -1.61
C THR A 56 11.49 27.13 -2.29
N PRO A 57 10.57 28.12 -2.31
CA PRO A 57 9.20 27.93 -2.84
C PRO A 57 9.08 27.61 -4.33
N LEU A 58 10.16 27.71 -5.11
CA LEU A 58 10.13 27.61 -6.59
C LEU A 58 11.26 26.74 -7.20
N GLY A 59 11.95 25.93 -6.40
CA GLY A 59 12.82 24.87 -6.92
C GLY A 59 12.01 23.60 -7.14
N ARG A 60 12.10 22.97 -8.32
CA ARG A 60 11.69 21.56 -8.50
C ARG A 60 12.23 20.78 -7.30
N TYR A 61 11.37 20.18 -6.47
CA TYR A 61 11.83 19.52 -5.26
C TYR A 61 12.84 18.46 -5.65
N LYS A 62 14.09 18.70 -5.22
CA LYS A 62 15.22 17.79 -5.31
C LYS A 62 15.12 16.66 -4.27
N SER A 63 14.21 16.74 -3.30
CA SER A 63 13.90 15.62 -2.42
C SER A 63 13.07 14.59 -3.19
N ALA A 64 13.75 13.78 -4.00
CA ALA A 64 13.31 12.42 -4.25
C ALA A 64 13.06 11.78 -2.88
N ALA A 65 11.95 11.05 -2.68
CA ALA A 65 11.87 10.31 -1.43
C ALA A 65 13.05 9.34 -1.39
N GLU A 66 13.59 9.20 -0.20
CA GLU A 66 14.79 8.43 0.05
C GLU A 66 14.60 7.00 -0.40
N ASP A 67 15.69 6.38 -0.86
CA ASP A 67 15.68 4.95 -1.09
C ASP A 67 15.36 4.28 0.26
N LEU A 68 14.37 3.40 0.26
CA LEU A 68 13.97 2.74 1.50
C LEU A 68 15.02 1.71 1.95
N ILE A 69 16.05 1.45 1.12
CA ILE A 69 17.17 0.56 1.44
C ILE A 69 18.09 1.27 2.41
N VAL A 70 17.97 0.93 3.69
CA VAL A 70 18.77 1.52 4.75
C VAL A 70 19.32 0.44 5.68
N ASP A 71 20.45 0.73 6.32
CA ASP A 71 20.94 -0.08 7.44
C ASP A 71 20.02 0.06 8.67
N SER A 72 20.29 -0.72 9.71
CA SER A 72 19.46 -0.78 10.92
C SER A 72 19.39 0.56 11.68
N GLU A 73 20.50 1.31 11.71
CA GLU A 73 20.58 2.59 12.41
C GLU A 73 19.73 3.65 11.70
N HIS A 74 19.86 3.74 10.37
CA HIS A 74 19.06 4.63 9.55
C HIS A 74 17.57 4.24 9.55
N PHE A 75 17.24 2.94 9.57
CA PHE A 75 15.86 2.49 9.67
C PHE A 75 15.18 3.04 10.94
N SER A 76 15.81 2.80 12.10
CA SER A 76 15.25 3.16 13.42
C SER A 76 15.07 4.67 13.57
N ALA A 77 16.03 5.46 13.06
CA ALA A 77 16.00 6.91 13.18
C ALA A 77 15.01 7.61 12.23
N HIS A 78 14.79 7.06 11.02
CA HIS A 78 14.13 7.81 9.94
C HIS A 78 12.87 7.16 9.37
N LEU A 79 12.81 5.82 9.30
CA LEU A 79 11.71 5.09 8.68
C LEU A 79 10.76 4.50 9.70
N GLU A 80 11.28 3.87 10.74
CA GLU A 80 10.49 3.21 11.78
C GLU A 80 9.38 4.11 12.37
N PRO A 81 9.61 5.41 12.67
CA PRO A 81 8.56 6.27 13.21
C PRO A 81 7.49 6.67 12.19
N CYS A 82 7.65 6.32 10.92
CA CYS A 82 6.81 6.77 9.81
C CYS A 82 6.08 5.63 9.10
N LEU A 83 6.64 4.42 9.11
CA LEU A 83 6.07 3.27 8.41
C LEU A 83 5.04 2.53 9.26
N ASN A 84 3.92 2.15 8.64
CA ASN A 84 2.87 1.41 9.31
C ASN A 84 2.34 0.23 8.48
N LYS A 85 1.83 -0.78 9.18
CA LYS A 85 1.30 -2.04 8.62
C LYS A 85 -0.20 -2.26 8.89
N SER A 86 -0.87 -1.33 9.56
CA SER A 86 -2.32 -1.43 9.82
C SER A 86 -3.19 -0.83 8.71
N VAL A 87 -2.58 -0.08 7.79
CA VAL A 87 -3.22 0.41 6.57
C VAL A 87 -2.44 -0.11 5.37
N ILE A 88 -3.15 -0.76 4.46
CA ILE A 88 -2.59 -1.35 3.24
C ILE A 88 -3.20 -0.65 2.03
N LEU A 89 -2.36 -0.11 1.15
CA LEU A 89 -2.81 0.42 -0.13
C LEU A 89 -2.73 -0.68 -1.19
N LEU A 90 -3.89 -1.13 -1.67
CA LEU A 90 -3.99 -2.26 -2.59
C LEU A 90 -4.25 -1.81 -4.02
N GLY A 91 -3.24 -1.94 -4.87
CA GLY A 91 -3.33 -1.78 -6.32
C GLY A 91 -3.88 -3.05 -6.99
N LEU A 92 -4.12 -2.98 -8.30
CA LEU A 92 -4.72 -4.11 -9.02
C LEU A 92 -3.68 -5.18 -9.38
N ASN A 93 -2.65 -4.80 -10.12
CA ASN A 93 -1.67 -5.72 -10.69
C ASN A 93 -0.35 -4.97 -10.86
N PHE A 94 0.71 -5.58 -10.36
CA PHE A 94 2.06 -5.20 -10.68
C PHE A 94 2.35 -5.75 -12.08
N GLY A 95 1.91 -5.02 -13.09
CA GLY A 95 2.06 -5.45 -14.48
C GLY A 95 3.54 -5.66 -14.81
N VAL A 96 3.87 -6.77 -15.46
CA VAL A 96 5.22 -7.02 -15.95
C VAL A 96 5.53 -6.01 -17.08
N PRO A 97 6.51 -5.10 -16.94
CA PRO A 97 6.93 -4.21 -18.01
C PRO A 97 7.24 -5.02 -19.27
N ALA A 98 6.86 -4.51 -20.44
CA ALA A 98 7.09 -5.20 -21.71
C ALA A 98 8.57 -5.61 -21.91
N ALA A 99 9.51 -4.80 -21.43
CA ALA A 99 10.95 -5.08 -21.46
C ALA A 99 11.37 -6.30 -20.62
N ILE A 100 10.60 -6.66 -19.59
CA ILE A 100 10.86 -7.80 -18.70
C ILE A 100 10.06 -9.02 -19.14
N LYS A 101 8.90 -8.81 -19.77
CA LYS A 101 8.00 -9.88 -20.23
C LYS A 101 8.71 -10.93 -21.08
N ALA A 102 9.60 -10.51 -21.99
CA ALA A 102 10.38 -11.44 -22.81
C ALA A 102 11.34 -12.31 -21.98
N LYS A 103 11.97 -11.73 -20.93
CA LYS A 103 12.87 -12.46 -20.03
C LYS A 103 12.12 -13.46 -19.15
N ILE A 104 10.95 -13.06 -18.63
CA ILE A 104 10.07 -13.95 -17.84
C ILE A 104 9.55 -15.11 -18.71
N ASN A 105 9.12 -14.84 -19.93
CA ASN A 105 8.66 -15.88 -20.85
C ASN A 105 9.79 -16.87 -21.21
N ALA A 106 11.04 -16.41 -21.27
CA ALA A 106 12.19 -17.26 -21.58
C ALA A 106 12.58 -18.22 -20.45
N VAL A 107 12.21 -17.93 -19.19
CA VAL A 107 12.48 -18.81 -18.05
C VAL A 107 11.32 -19.77 -17.73
N HIS A 108 10.32 -19.86 -18.63
CA HIS A 108 9.24 -20.87 -18.58
C HIS A 108 8.56 -21.02 -17.20
N HIS A 109 8.22 -19.91 -16.54
CA HIS A 109 7.56 -19.92 -15.23
C HIS A 109 8.40 -20.48 -14.08
N ASP A 110 9.73 -20.54 -14.20
CA ASP A 110 10.63 -20.77 -13.06
C ASP A 110 10.58 -19.57 -12.11
N SER A 111 9.74 -19.67 -11.08
CA SER A 111 9.47 -18.59 -10.13
C SER A 111 10.74 -18.06 -9.44
N ALA A 112 11.75 -18.91 -9.21
CA ALA A 112 13.00 -18.49 -8.59
C ALA A 112 13.80 -17.57 -9.52
N LYS A 113 13.88 -17.91 -10.82
CA LYS A 113 14.56 -17.07 -11.82
C LYS A 113 13.80 -15.77 -12.09
N ILE A 114 12.47 -15.80 -12.08
CA ILE A 114 11.65 -14.60 -12.22
C ILE A 114 11.92 -13.64 -11.05
N LEU A 115 12.00 -14.18 -9.82
CA LEU A 115 12.32 -13.40 -8.64
C LEU A 115 13.73 -12.79 -8.72
N GLU A 116 14.73 -13.55 -9.16
CA GLU A 116 16.10 -13.05 -9.34
C GLU A 116 16.15 -11.89 -10.36
N ILE A 117 15.46 -12.03 -11.49
CA ILE A 117 15.32 -10.95 -12.48
C ILE A 117 14.69 -9.71 -11.83
N TRP A 118 13.62 -9.89 -11.06
CA TRP A 118 12.93 -8.78 -10.42
C TRP A 118 13.77 -8.05 -9.37
N GLN A 119 14.42 -8.81 -8.48
CA GLN A 119 15.30 -8.26 -7.45
C GLN A 119 16.51 -7.51 -8.04
N SER A 120 17.00 -7.94 -9.21
CA SER A 120 18.06 -7.23 -9.94
C SER A 120 17.62 -5.88 -10.51
N MET A 121 16.31 -5.67 -10.70
CA MET A 121 15.75 -4.50 -11.37
C MET A 121 15.12 -3.48 -10.43
N ASN A 122 14.50 -3.96 -9.36
CA ASN A 122 13.81 -3.11 -8.40
C ASN A 122 13.94 -3.72 -7.00
N TYR A 123 14.58 -2.98 -6.10
CA TYR A 123 14.72 -3.37 -4.71
C TYR A 123 14.24 -2.23 -3.83
N MET A 124 13.05 -2.36 -3.23
CA MET A 124 12.45 -1.40 -2.29
C MET A 124 12.48 0.06 -2.79
N SER A 125 12.47 0.29 -4.10
CA SER A 125 12.46 1.67 -4.57
C SER A 125 11.12 2.26 -4.21
N ASN A 126 11.13 3.38 -3.47
CA ASN A 126 9.91 4.07 -3.11
C ASN A 126 9.21 4.50 -4.40
N GLN A 127 8.20 3.73 -4.81
CA GLN A 127 7.54 3.90 -6.11
C GLN A 127 6.89 5.29 -6.24
N TYR A 128 6.64 5.94 -5.10
CA TYR A 128 6.03 7.26 -5.02
C TYR A 128 7.00 8.40 -4.67
N GLY A 129 8.23 8.06 -4.29
CA GLY A 129 9.32 9.01 -4.06
C GLY A 129 9.85 9.71 -5.31
N LYS A 130 9.61 9.11 -6.47
CA LYS A 130 10.07 9.59 -7.77
C LYS A 130 8.98 10.45 -8.45
N LYS A 131 9.18 10.81 -9.72
CA LYS A 131 8.38 11.79 -10.51
C LYS A 131 6.84 11.59 -10.50
N TYR A 132 6.34 10.38 -10.24
CA TYR A 132 4.92 10.05 -10.40
C TYR A 132 4.11 10.04 -9.10
N GLY A 133 4.66 9.59 -7.96
CA GLY A 133 3.93 9.64 -6.69
C GLY A 133 3.85 11.03 -6.06
N GLN A 134 4.78 11.90 -6.44
CA GLN A 134 4.74 13.33 -6.11
C GLN A 134 3.45 14.04 -6.57
N LYS A 135 2.73 13.50 -7.57
CA LYS A 135 1.54 14.17 -8.14
C LYS A 135 0.23 13.79 -7.46
N SER A 136 0.15 12.62 -6.84
CA SER A 136 -1.12 12.01 -6.41
C SER A 136 -1.28 11.84 -4.92
N LEU A 137 -0.17 11.64 -4.19
CA LEU A 137 -0.16 11.42 -2.74
C LEU A 137 0.62 12.52 -2.01
N ASN A 138 1.60 13.14 -2.67
CA ASN A 138 2.36 14.26 -2.11
C ASN A 138 1.59 15.58 -2.30
N HIS A 139 0.57 15.80 -1.47
CA HIS A 139 -0.06 17.10 -1.35
C HIS A 139 0.70 17.94 -0.33
N ARG A 140 1.72 18.69 -0.79
CA ARG A 140 2.54 19.67 -0.05
C ARG A 140 1.80 20.67 0.88
N ASN A 141 0.47 20.67 0.93
CA ASN A 141 -0.33 21.58 1.75
C ASN A 141 -1.31 20.86 2.71
N LEU A 142 -1.27 19.54 2.78
CA LEU A 142 -2.06 18.83 3.77
C LEU A 142 -1.25 18.78 5.06
N GLN A 143 -1.29 19.89 5.81
CA GLN A 143 -1.13 19.86 7.27
C GLN A 143 -2.31 19.09 7.90
N MET A 144 -2.68 17.93 7.35
CA MET A 144 -3.64 17.08 8.01
C MET A 144 -2.90 16.52 9.22
N ARG A 145 -3.33 16.98 10.39
CA ARG A 145 -3.02 16.29 11.63
C ARG A 145 -3.54 14.87 11.45
N HIS A 146 -2.70 13.87 11.69
CA HIS A 146 -3.06 12.45 11.71
C HIS A 146 -3.42 11.87 10.34
N ASP A 147 -2.39 11.52 9.57
CA ASP A 147 -2.52 10.95 8.24
C ASP A 147 -2.21 9.45 8.23
N TYR A 148 -3.25 8.63 8.29
CA TYR A 148 -3.17 7.16 8.38
C TYR A 148 -2.60 6.49 7.13
N ILE A 149 -2.58 7.20 6.00
CA ILE A 149 -2.08 6.69 4.73
C ILE A 149 -0.56 6.88 4.61
N HIS A 150 0.01 7.84 5.35
CA HIS A 150 1.44 8.06 5.34
C HIS A 150 2.18 6.83 5.87
N GLY A 151 3.14 6.35 5.08
CA GLY A 151 3.97 5.19 5.40
C GLY A 151 3.23 3.86 5.39
N ALA A 152 1.99 3.83 4.91
CA ALA A 152 1.23 2.60 4.70
C ALA A 152 1.96 1.66 3.73
N TYR A 153 1.90 0.35 4.00
CA TYR A 153 2.40 -0.65 3.07
C TYR A 153 1.57 -0.65 1.78
N MET A 154 2.26 -0.76 0.64
CA MET A 154 1.65 -0.72 -0.67
C MET A 154 1.98 -2.00 -1.42
N THR A 155 0.96 -2.58 -2.03
CA THR A 155 1.12 -3.80 -2.78
C THR A 155 0.01 -3.96 -3.82
N ASP A 156 0.15 -4.88 -4.76
CA ASP A 156 -0.89 -5.21 -5.73
C ASP A 156 -1.71 -6.44 -5.34
N PHE A 157 -2.92 -6.60 -5.85
CA PHE A 157 -3.73 -7.78 -5.57
C PHE A 157 -3.31 -8.98 -6.42
N PHE A 158 -3.24 -8.78 -7.74
CA PHE A 158 -2.89 -9.82 -8.69
C PHE A 158 -1.38 -9.87 -8.90
N LYS A 159 -0.73 -10.92 -8.41
CA LYS A 159 0.70 -11.18 -8.63
C LYS A 159 1.13 -12.64 -8.51
N TYR A 160 0.22 -13.52 -8.08
CA TYR A 160 0.43 -14.95 -7.90
C TYR A 160 -0.22 -15.70 -9.06
N PRO A 161 0.58 -16.32 -9.95
CA PRO A 161 0.09 -17.21 -11.00
C PRO A 161 -0.67 -18.41 -10.42
N LEU A 162 -1.68 -18.93 -11.13
CA LEU A 162 -2.51 -20.04 -10.62
C LEU A 162 -1.75 -21.34 -10.34
N ASP A 163 -0.64 -21.55 -11.03
CA ASP A 163 0.24 -22.72 -10.88
C ASP A 163 1.26 -22.55 -9.74
N ASP A 164 1.33 -21.38 -9.11
CA ASP A 164 2.25 -21.09 -8.03
C ASP A 164 1.69 -21.49 -6.66
N THR A 165 2.12 -22.65 -6.17
CA THR A 165 1.74 -23.15 -4.84
C THR A 165 2.56 -22.55 -3.69
N LYS A 166 3.61 -21.78 -4.00
CA LYS A 166 4.55 -21.23 -3.00
C LYS A 166 4.35 -19.73 -2.75
N PHE A 167 3.42 -19.10 -3.46
CA PHE A 167 3.17 -17.66 -3.39
C PHE A 167 4.45 -16.83 -3.59
N VAL A 168 5.19 -17.16 -4.63
CA VAL A 168 6.24 -16.31 -5.18
C VAL A 168 5.58 -15.20 -6.01
N ALA A 169 5.64 -13.97 -5.52
CA ALA A 169 5.02 -12.82 -6.15
C ALA A 169 5.71 -12.42 -7.47
N THR A 170 5.46 -13.13 -8.56
CA THR A 170 6.12 -12.89 -9.86
C THR A 170 5.46 -11.77 -10.68
N GLY A 171 4.26 -11.34 -10.29
CA GLY A 171 3.40 -10.48 -11.09
C GLY A 171 2.62 -11.30 -12.13
N LEU A 172 1.55 -10.72 -12.69
CA LEU A 172 0.85 -11.29 -13.84
C LEU A 172 1.29 -10.61 -15.14
N PRO A 173 1.48 -11.35 -16.25
CA PRO A 173 2.06 -10.85 -17.50
C PRO A 173 1.09 -9.98 -18.33
N THR A 174 0.29 -9.14 -17.66
CA THR A 174 -0.72 -8.26 -18.26
C THR A 174 -0.38 -6.81 -17.94
N SER A 175 -0.55 -5.93 -18.93
CA SER A 175 -0.20 -4.51 -18.80
C SER A 175 -1.37 -3.69 -18.30
N THR A 176 -2.60 -4.22 -18.42
CA THR A 176 -3.83 -3.53 -18.02
C THR A 176 -4.83 -4.47 -17.36
N ALA A 177 -5.74 -3.89 -16.57
CA ALA A 177 -6.89 -4.60 -16.00
C ALA A 177 -7.74 -5.31 -17.08
N ALA A 178 -7.92 -4.66 -18.24
CA ALA A 178 -8.73 -5.21 -19.32
C ALA A 178 -8.09 -6.44 -19.95
N GLU A 179 -6.76 -6.45 -20.11
CA GLU A 179 -6.02 -7.64 -20.56
C GLU A 179 -6.15 -8.78 -19.56
N LEU A 180 -5.94 -8.49 -18.27
CA LEU A 180 -6.10 -9.48 -17.21
C LEU A 180 -7.48 -10.14 -17.24
N PHE A 181 -8.54 -9.34 -17.26
CA PHE A 181 -9.89 -9.89 -17.27
C PHE A 181 -10.31 -10.46 -18.62
N LYS A 182 -9.60 -10.17 -19.71
CA LYS A 182 -9.80 -10.84 -20.99
C LYS A 182 -9.19 -12.24 -20.98
N GLU A 183 -8.02 -12.39 -20.35
CA GLU A 183 -7.32 -13.66 -20.19
C GLU A 183 -8.05 -14.59 -19.23
N TYR A 184 -8.48 -14.07 -18.07
CA TYR A 184 -9.20 -14.84 -17.05
C TYR A 184 -10.69 -14.50 -17.06
N LYS A 185 -11.54 -15.46 -17.42
CA LYS A 185 -13.00 -15.30 -17.56
C LYS A 185 -13.76 -16.41 -16.84
N GLY A 186 -14.98 -16.09 -16.39
CA GLY A 186 -15.86 -17.09 -15.78
C GLY A 186 -15.23 -17.76 -14.57
N ALA A 187 -15.11 -19.09 -14.63
CA ALA A 187 -14.54 -19.89 -13.54
C ALA A 187 -13.06 -19.59 -13.27
N SER A 188 -12.23 -19.46 -14.32
CA SER A 188 -10.79 -19.20 -14.13
C SER A 188 -10.52 -17.85 -13.48
N ARG A 189 -11.40 -16.86 -13.68
CA ARG A 189 -11.31 -15.57 -12.96
C ARG A 189 -11.59 -15.73 -11.47
N ARG A 190 -12.60 -16.53 -11.10
CA ARG A 190 -12.93 -16.76 -9.69
C ARG A 190 -11.83 -17.52 -8.98
N GLU A 191 -11.25 -18.51 -9.67
CA GLU A 191 -10.08 -19.25 -9.19
C GLU A 191 -8.89 -18.31 -8.98
N LEU A 192 -8.57 -17.46 -9.96
CA LEU A 192 -7.48 -16.48 -9.85
C LEU A 192 -7.67 -15.54 -8.67
N VAL A 193 -8.90 -15.04 -8.48
CA VAL A 193 -9.24 -14.15 -7.35
C VAL A 193 -9.12 -14.88 -6.01
N SER A 194 -9.59 -16.12 -5.92
CA SER A 194 -9.43 -16.92 -4.71
C SER A 194 -7.95 -17.14 -4.40
N HIS A 195 -7.19 -17.58 -5.39
CA HIS A 195 -5.77 -17.88 -5.25
C HIS A 195 -4.95 -16.65 -4.84
N ASN A 196 -5.22 -15.49 -5.44
CA ASN A 196 -4.54 -14.25 -5.05
C ASN A 196 -5.02 -13.70 -3.70
N ALA A 197 -6.25 -14.02 -3.26
CA ALA A 197 -6.66 -13.72 -1.88
C ALA A 197 -5.90 -14.58 -0.87
N ASP A 198 -5.65 -15.86 -1.17
CA ASP A 198 -4.80 -16.74 -0.35
C ASP A 198 -3.34 -16.21 -0.32
N GLY A 199 -2.79 -15.84 -1.47
CA GLY A 199 -1.46 -15.23 -1.55
C GLY A 199 -1.37 -13.88 -0.84
N LEU A 200 -2.43 -13.07 -0.85
CA LEU A 200 -2.48 -11.81 -0.10
C LEU A 200 -2.49 -12.05 1.42
N VAL A 201 -3.15 -13.11 1.90
CA VAL A 201 -3.06 -13.53 3.31
C VAL A 201 -1.63 -13.93 3.66
N HIS A 202 -0.98 -14.75 2.82
CA HIS A 202 0.41 -15.12 3.04
C HIS A 202 1.33 -13.88 3.14
N GLU A 203 1.16 -12.94 2.22
CA GLU A 203 1.94 -11.70 2.22
C GLU A 203 1.68 -10.83 3.46
N LEU A 204 0.43 -10.56 3.80
CA LEU A 204 0.12 -9.61 4.88
C LEU A 204 0.26 -10.23 6.27
N VAL A 205 -0.15 -11.49 6.45
CA VAL A 205 -0.12 -12.14 7.77
C VAL A 205 1.24 -12.77 8.04
N ASP A 206 1.80 -13.55 7.10
CA ASP A 206 2.99 -14.35 7.37
C ASP A 206 4.31 -13.59 7.13
N ILE A 207 4.29 -12.59 6.23
CA ILE A 207 5.50 -11.82 5.87
C ILE A 207 5.51 -10.45 6.55
N LEU A 208 4.47 -9.64 6.34
CA LEU A 208 4.36 -8.29 6.92
C LEU A 208 3.95 -8.30 8.40
N GLU A 209 3.31 -9.38 8.85
CA GLU A 209 2.82 -9.54 10.23
C GLU A 209 1.81 -8.43 10.61
N VAL A 210 0.80 -8.18 9.75
CA VAL A 210 -0.28 -7.21 10.02
C VAL A 210 -1.01 -7.55 11.32
N PRO A 211 -1.51 -6.54 12.07
CA PRO A 211 -2.30 -6.81 13.26
C PRO A 211 -3.65 -7.43 12.92
N ARG A 212 -4.30 -8.00 13.95
CA ARG A 212 -5.58 -8.69 13.83
C ARG A 212 -6.67 -7.82 13.19
N HIS A 213 -6.67 -6.51 13.45
CA HIS A 213 -7.57 -5.54 12.83
C HIS A 213 -6.74 -4.61 11.96
N PHE A 214 -7.09 -4.49 10.69
CA PHE A 214 -6.40 -3.62 9.76
C PHE A 214 -7.32 -3.17 8.62
N VAL A 215 -6.87 -2.20 7.83
CA VAL A 215 -7.61 -1.62 6.72
C VAL A 215 -6.89 -1.88 5.41
N ILE A 216 -7.65 -2.28 4.39
CA ILE A 216 -7.22 -2.23 2.99
C ILE A 216 -7.91 -1.05 2.31
N VAL A 217 -7.13 -0.19 1.67
CA VAL A 217 -7.62 0.87 0.81
C VAL A 217 -7.43 0.44 -0.65
N SER A 218 -8.52 0.13 -1.34
CA SER A 218 -8.51 -0.22 -2.76
C SER A 218 -8.17 1.00 -3.60
N MET A 219 -7.08 0.94 -4.36
CA MET A 219 -6.66 2.02 -5.26
C MET A 219 -7.19 1.88 -6.69
N HIS A 220 -7.90 0.79 -7.01
CA HIS A 220 -8.35 0.50 -8.37
C HIS A 220 -9.82 0.07 -8.41
N THR A 221 -10.59 0.61 -9.36
CA THR A 221 -12.05 0.36 -9.48
C THR A 221 -12.38 -1.11 -9.74
N SER A 222 -11.48 -1.84 -10.39
CA SER A 222 -11.64 -3.29 -10.61
C SER A 222 -11.54 -4.15 -9.36
N LEU A 223 -11.17 -3.61 -8.21
CA LEU A 223 -11.20 -4.32 -6.92
C LEU A 223 -12.54 -4.14 -6.18
N LYS A 224 -13.38 -3.19 -6.61
CA LYS A 224 -14.72 -2.93 -6.04
C LYS A 224 -15.77 -4.05 -6.22
N PRO A 225 -15.69 -4.95 -7.23
CA PRO A 225 -16.68 -6.00 -7.36
C PRO A 225 -16.80 -6.85 -6.08
N LYS A 226 -18.03 -7.05 -5.60
CA LYS A 226 -18.34 -7.76 -4.35
C LYS A 226 -17.66 -9.12 -4.21
N TYR A 227 -17.52 -9.87 -5.31
CA TYR A 227 -16.91 -11.19 -5.28
C TYR A 227 -15.40 -11.18 -4.95
N ILE A 228 -14.69 -10.10 -5.31
CA ILE A 228 -13.27 -9.91 -4.96
C ILE A 228 -13.16 -9.55 -3.48
N GLN A 229 -13.92 -8.54 -3.04
CA GLN A 229 -13.91 -8.12 -1.64
C GLN A 229 -14.35 -9.23 -0.70
N LYS A 230 -15.37 -10.00 -1.09
CA LYS A 230 -15.83 -11.17 -0.34
C LYS A 230 -14.71 -12.21 -0.21
N ALA A 231 -14.03 -12.54 -1.31
CA ALA A 231 -12.91 -13.48 -1.27
C ALA A 231 -11.80 -13.01 -0.32
N ILE A 232 -11.41 -11.73 -0.39
CA ILE A 232 -10.42 -11.13 0.51
C ILE A 232 -10.90 -11.25 1.97
N LYS A 233 -12.09 -10.73 2.29
CA LYS A 233 -12.62 -10.72 3.66
C LYS A 233 -12.75 -12.14 4.24
N GLU A 234 -13.24 -13.10 3.45
CA GLU A 234 -13.36 -14.50 3.90
C GLU A 234 -12.00 -15.12 4.20
N ARG A 235 -10.99 -14.94 3.34
CA ARG A 235 -9.65 -15.49 3.59
C ARG A 235 -8.97 -14.91 4.83
N PHE A 236 -9.08 -13.59 5.04
CA PHE A 236 -8.58 -12.98 6.27
C PHE A 236 -9.34 -13.46 7.51
N ALA A 237 -10.67 -13.62 7.43
CA ALA A 237 -11.47 -14.16 8.53
C ALA A 237 -11.06 -15.61 8.88
N HIS A 238 -10.79 -16.46 7.87
CA HIS A 238 -10.26 -17.81 8.08
C HIS A 238 -8.88 -17.80 8.75
N ALA A 239 -8.05 -16.80 8.47
CA ALA A 239 -6.77 -16.58 9.15
C ALA A 239 -6.91 -15.87 10.51
N GLY A 240 -8.13 -15.66 11.02
CA GLY A 240 -8.38 -15.05 12.33
C GLY A 240 -8.29 -13.52 12.36
N HIS A 241 -8.20 -12.87 11.20
CA HIS A 241 -8.08 -11.42 11.03
C HIS A 241 -9.40 -10.78 10.62
N GLN A 242 -9.58 -9.52 11.02
CA GLN A 242 -10.68 -8.67 10.59
C GLN A 242 -10.13 -7.57 9.69
N VAL A 243 -10.67 -7.49 8.48
CA VAL A 243 -10.24 -6.51 7.48
C VAL A 243 -11.41 -5.68 7.01
N GLU A 244 -11.23 -4.36 7.06
CA GLU A 244 -12.13 -3.42 6.41
C GLU A 244 -11.56 -2.97 5.06
N ILE A 245 -12.43 -2.83 4.05
CA ILE A 245 -12.01 -2.48 2.68
C ILE A 245 -12.65 -1.15 2.31
N ILE A 246 -11.82 -0.13 2.09
CA ILE A 246 -12.23 1.23 1.71
C ILE A 246 -11.95 1.46 0.22
N ASP A 247 -12.98 1.79 -0.57
CA ASP A 247 -12.91 1.93 -2.03
C ASP A 247 -12.83 3.37 -2.55
N SER A 248 -12.47 4.31 -1.68
CA SER A 248 -12.60 5.75 -1.95
C SER A 248 -11.33 6.39 -2.55
N MET A 249 -10.23 5.64 -2.71
CA MET A 249 -8.96 6.21 -3.14
C MET A 249 -8.76 6.09 -4.66
N PRO A 250 -8.63 7.21 -5.39
CA PRO A 250 -8.27 7.18 -6.80
C PRO A 250 -6.81 6.77 -6.99
N HIS A 251 -6.55 5.95 -7.99
CA HIS A 251 -5.19 5.66 -8.46
C HIS A 251 -4.47 6.95 -8.88
N TYR A 252 -3.15 7.02 -8.69
CA TYR A 252 -2.35 8.19 -9.05
C TYR A 252 -2.34 8.57 -10.53
N GLN A 253 -2.66 7.61 -11.39
CA GLN A 253 -2.80 7.83 -12.84
C GLN A 253 -4.24 8.16 -13.25
N ALA A 254 -5.17 8.28 -12.30
CA ALA A 254 -6.52 8.71 -12.61
C ALA A 254 -6.48 10.14 -13.17
N ARG A 255 -7.26 10.39 -14.24
CA ARG A 255 -7.45 11.72 -14.81
C ARG A 255 -8.38 12.55 -13.91
N LYS A 256 -7.91 12.85 -12.70
CA LYS A 256 -8.63 13.59 -11.66
C LYS A 256 -7.95 14.94 -11.40
N THR A 257 -8.74 15.93 -11.03
CA THR A 257 -8.22 17.24 -10.60
C THR A 257 -7.54 17.10 -9.24
N LYS A 258 -6.74 18.11 -8.88
CA LYS A 258 -6.07 18.16 -7.58
C LYS A 258 -7.08 18.17 -6.42
N GLU A 259 -8.19 18.88 -6.59
CA GLU A 259 -9.27 19.01 -5.61
C GLU A 259 -9.98 17.66 -5.41
N GLU A 260 -10.26 16.93 -6.48
CA GLU A 260 -10.85 15.59 -6.40
C GLU A 260 -9.93 14.60 -5.64
N PHE A 261 -8.62 14.64 -5.89
CA PHE A 261 -7.65 13.83 -5.12
C PHE A 261 -7.66 14.21 -3.64
N LYS A 262 -7.70 15.51 -3.31
CA LYS A 262 -7.72 16.00 -1.93
C LYS A 262 -8.97 15.56 -1.17
N GLU A 263 -10.14 15.65 -1.81
CA GLU A 263 -11.41 15.23 -1.21
C GLU A 263 -11.44 13.73 -0.97
N ALA A 264 -11.00 12.94 -1.96
CA ALA A 264 -10.88 11.50 -1.81
C ALA A 264 -9.91 11.13 -0.68
N TYR A 265 -8.75 11.79 -0.60
CA TYR A 265 -7.76 11.57 0.45
C TYR A 265 -8.30 11.86 1.85
N LYS A 266 -9.00 13.00 2.01
CA LYS A 266 -9.66 13.36 3.26
C LYS A 266 -10.72 12.33 3.64
N SER A 267 -11.56 11.94 2.67
CA SER A 267 -12.62 10.95 2.89
C SER A 267 -12.08 9.59 3.32
N VAL A 268 -11.00 9.12 2.70
CA VAL A 268 -10.34 7.86 3.10
C VAL A 268 -9.79 7.97 4.52
N ASN A 269 -9.06 9.04 4.85
CA ASN A 269 -8.52 9.23 6.19
C ASN A 269 -9.62 9.30 7.27
N THR A 270 -10.75 9.97 6.99
CA THR A 270 -11.90 9.99 7.91
C THR A 270 -12.50 8.60 8.11
N GLN A 271 -12.62 7.80 7.05
CA GLN A 271 -13.13 6.43 7.16
C GLN A 271 -12.17 5.52 7.93
N ILE A 272 -10.86 5.65 7.71
CA ILE A 272 -9.84 4.92 8.49
C ILE A 272 -9.95 5.30 9.95
N ALA A 273 -9.95 6.59 10.27
CA ALA A 273 -10.05 7.08 11.65
C ALA A 273 -11.31 6.53 12.34
N ALA A 274 -12.47 6.55 11.65
CA ALA A 274 -13.72 6.01 12.19
C ALA A 274 -13.64 4.50 12.47
N TYR A 275 -12.96 3.73 11.62
CA TYR A 275 -12.76 2.29 11.83
C TYR A 275 -11.79 2.03 12.98
N VAL A 276 -10.65 2.73 13.02
CA VAL A 276 -9.64 2.58 14.08
C VAL A 276 -10.20 2.97 15.46
N SER A 277 -11.05 3.99 15.55
CA SER A 277 -11.76 4.35 16.79
C SER A 277 -12.65 3.24 17.37
N ALA A 278 -12.99 2.23 16.57
CA ALA A 278 -13.85 1.13 16.98
C ALA A 278 -13.08 -0.15 17.35
N TRP A 279 -11.74 -0.13 17.33
CA TRP A 279 -10.87 -1.27 17.63
C TRP A 279 -10.74 -1.56 19.12
#